data_AF-A0A2D4JBL1-F1
#
_entry.id   AF-A0A2D4JBL1-F1
#
_cell.length_a   1.000
_cell.length_b   1.000
_cell.length_c   1.000
_cell.angle_alpha   90.00
_cell.angle_beta   90.00
_cell.angle_gamma   90.00
#
_symmetry.space_group_name_H-M   'P 1'
#
loop_
_entity.id
_entity.type
_entity.pdbx_description
1 polymer ?
#
loop_
_entity_poly.entity_id
_entity_poly.type
_entity_poly.pdbx_seq_one_letter_code
_entity_poly.pdbx_strand_id
1 'polypeptide(L)'
;MERTCDTLLMCIVTVLNQGLRNGGGVGDVLRKPSKEEPLFAARVVYDLLFYFIVIIIVLNLIFGVIIDTFADLRSEKQKKEEILKTTCFICGLERDKFDNKTVSFEEHIKSEHNMWHYLYFIVLVRVKDPTEYTGPESYVAQMIVEKNLEWFPRMRAMSLVSNEGDNEQNEIRNLQDRLESTMTLVKQLSGQLAELKEQMTEQRKNKQRLGFLGSNAPHVNHHSSPH
;
A
#
# COMPACT_ATOMS: atom_id res chain seq x y z
N MET A 1 4.09 68.18 -33.15
CA MET A 1 4.02 66.71 -33.08
C MET A 1 5.41 66.22 -32.75
N GLU A 2 5.57 65.60 -31.58
CA GLU A 2 6.83 64.93 -31.23
C GLU A 2 6.94 63.67 -32.11
N ARG A 3 8.08 63.46 -32.76
CA ARG A 3 8.28 62.31 -33.66
C ARG A 3 8.57 61.06 -32.83
N THR A 4 7.53 60.31 -32.53
CA THR A 4 7.65 58.94 -32.04
C THR A 4 8.11 58.06 -33.21
N CYS A 5 9.12 57.21 -32.98
CA CYS A 5 9.76 56.31 -33.97
C CYS A 5 10.87 56.89 -34.87
N ASP A 6 11.64 57.92 -34.45
CA ASP A 6 12.82 58.36 -35.22
C ASP A 6 14.01 57.35 -35.16
N THR A 7 14.07 56.54 -34.11
CA THR A 7 14.99 55.39 -34.01
C THR A 7 14.21 54.09 -33.90
N LEU A 8 14.78 53.00 -34.42
CA LEU A 8 14.16 51.67 -34.34
C LEU A 8 13.87 51.27 -32.88
N LEU A 9 14.80 51.57 -31.95
CA LEU A 9 14.63 51.29 -30.53
C LEU A 9 13.47 52.08 -29.91
N MET A 10 13.39 53.39 -30.20
CA MET A 10 12.27 54.22 -29.73
C MET A 10 10.95 53.68 -30.27
N CYS A 11 10.93 53.24 -31.53
CA CYS A 11 9.72 52.68 -32.12
C CYS A 11 9.28 51.39 -31.46
N ILE A 12 10.20 50.44 -31.22
CA ILE A 12 9.89 49.20 -30.51
C ILE A 12 9.33 49.49 -29.12
N VAL A 13 9.97 50.39 -28.36
CA VAL A 13 9.51 50.77 -27.02
C VAL A 13 8.14 51.45 -27.05
N THR A 14 7.90 52.35 -28.02
CA THR A 14 6.60 53.00 -28.19
C THR A 14 5.50 51.99 -28.52
N VAL A 15 5.76 51.03 -29.42
CA VAL A 15 4.81 49.98 -29.78
C VAL A 15 4.52 49.05 -28.60
N LEU A 16 5.54 48.65 -27.83
CA LEU A 16 5.36 47.81 -26.65
C LEU A 16 4.59 48.54 -25.53
N ASN A 17 4.96 49.78 -25.22
CA ASN A 17 4.35 50.51 -24.11
C ASN A 17 2.94 51.02 -24.46
N GLN A 18 2.80 51.74 -25.57
CA GLN A 18 1.53 52.38 -25.93
C GLN A 18 0.63 51.43 -26.74
N GLY A 19 1.19 50.58 -27.60
CA GLY A 19 0.43 49.65 -28.42
C GLY A 19 -0.20 48.50 -27.63
N LEU A 20 0.47 47.98 -26.59
CA LEU A 20 -0.12 46.95 -25.72
C LEU A 20 -1.09 47.53 -24.68
N ARG A 21 -0.81 48.72 -24.16
CA ARG A 21 -1.57 49.32 -23.05
C ARG A 21 -2.87 49.99 -23.48
N ASN A 22 -2.94 50.53 -24.70
CA ASN A 22 -4.13 51.24 -25.19
C ASN A 22 -5.25 50.31 -25.69
N GLY A 23 -5.07 48.98 -25.64
CA GLY A 23 -6.11 47.98 -25.89
C GLY A 23 -6.50 47.76 -27.35
N GLY A 24 -6.49 48.80 -28.20
CA GLY A 24 -6.82 48.70 -29.64
C GLY A 24 -5.63 48.37 -30.57
N GLY A 25 -4.44 48.15 -30.00
CA GLY A 25 -3.24 47.80 -30.74
C GLY A 25 -2.45 49.01 -31.26
N VAL A 26 -1.47 48.75 -32.13
CA VAL A 26 -0.53 49.77 -32.62
C VAL A 26 -1.13 50.78 -33.60
N GLY A 27 -2.27 50.43 -34.22
CA GLY A 27 -3.00 51.30 -35.15
C GLY A 27 -3.56 52.58 -34.50
N ASP A 28 -3.82 52.55 -33.19
CA ASP A 28 -4.33 53.71 -32.44
C ASP A 28 -3.23 54.72 -32.05
N VAL A 29 -1.98 54.25 -32.03
CA VAL A 29 -0.80 55.07 -31.67
C VAL A 29 -0.16 55.69 -32.91
N LEU A 30 -0.19 54.96 -34.02
CA LEU A 30 0.42 55.39 -35.28
C LEU A 30 -0.53 56.30 -36.08
N ARG A 31 0.05 57.14 -36.94
CA ARG A 31 -0.73 58.10 -37.74
C ARG A 31 -1.76 57.36 -38.60
N LYS A 32 -3.02 57.81 -38.52
CA LYS A 32 -4.12 57.32 -39.36
C LYS A 32 -3.74 57.49 -40.85
N PRO A 33 -3.70 56.42 -41.65
CA PRO A 33 -3.35 56.50 -43.07
C PRO A 33 -4.46 57.21 -43.86
N SER A 34 -4.11 58.02 -44.86
CA SER A 34 -5.09 58.58 -45.79
C SER A 34 -5.55 57.52 -46.80
N LYS A 35 -6.79 57.63 -47.29
CA LYS A 35 -7.34 56.73 -48.32
C LYS A 35 -6.60 56.81 -49.66
N GLU A 36 -5.85 57.90 -49.86
CA GLU A 36 -5.10 58.19 -51.09
C GLU A 36 -3.69 57.58 -51.07
N GLU A 37 -3.25 57.01 -49.94
CA GLU A 37 -1.92 56.42 -49.81
C GLU A 37 -1.89 55.00 -50.42
N PRO A 38 -0.90 54.68 -51.28
CA PRO A 38 -0.83 53.38 -51.95
C PRO A 38 -0.68 52.19 -50.98
N LEU A 39 -0.20 52.45 -49.76
CA LEU A 39 0.01 51.45 -48.71
C LEU A 39 -1.15 51.33 -47.71
N PHE A 40 -2.28 52.01 -47.95
CA PHE A 40 -3.43 52.01 -47.03
C PHE A 40 -3.91 50.59 -46.68
N ALA A 41 -4.12 49.73 -47.69
CA ALA A 41 -4.60 48.37 -47.47
C ALA A 41 -3.59 47.51 -46.69
N ALA A 42 -2.31 47.57 -47.05
CA ALA A 42 -1.24 46.88 -46.34
C ALA A 42 -1.15 47.31 -44.87
N ARG A 43 -1.37 48.61 -44.62
CA ARG A 43 -1.36 49.20 -43.28
C ARG A 43 -2.51 48.68 -42.41
N VAL A 44 -3.73 48.63 -42.96
CA VAL A 44 -4.91 48.10 -42.24
C VAL A 44 -4.73 46.62 -41.90
N VAL A 45 -4.23 45.82 -42.83
CA VAL A 45 -3.94 44.39 -42.60
C VAL A 45 -2.89 44.22 -41.49
N TYR A 46 -1.83 45.04 -41.50
CA TYR A 46 -0.81 45.03 -40.46
C TYR A 46 -1.40 45.33 -39.07
N ASP A 47 -2.22 46.39 -38.95
CA ASP A 47 -2.83 46.78 -37.67
C ASP A 47 -3.81 45.70 -37.14
N LEU A 48 -4.58 45.07 -38.03
CA LEU A 48 -5.47 43.94 -37.68
C LEU A 48 -4.70 42.69 -37.25
N LEU A 49 -3.65 42.31 -37.98
CA LEU A 49 -2.81 41.17 -37.61
C LEU A 49 -2.11 41.40 -36.28
N PHE A 50 -1.61 42.61 -36.04
CA PHE A 50 -1.02 42.97 -34.75
C PHE A 50 -2.05 42.82 -33.62
N TYR A 51 -3.27 43.32 -33.81
CA TYR A 51 -4.32 43.21 -32.81
C TYR A 51 -4.67 41.74 -32.49
N PHE A 52 -4.96 40.92 -33.51
CA PHE A 52 -5.31 39.52 -33.29
C PHE A 52 -4.17 38.69 -32.70
N ILE A 53 -2.94 38.86 -33.21
CA ILE A 53 -1.82 38.03 -32.78
C ILE A 53 -1.32 38.50 -31.41
N VAL A 54 -0.99 39.78 -31.26
CA VAL A 54 -0.29 40.28 -30.07
C VAL A 54 -1.26 40.54 -28.92
N ILE A 55 -2.39 41.20 -29.18
CA ILE A 55 -3.33 41.54 -28.11
C ILE A 55 -4.19 40.34 -27.76
N ILE A 56 -4.84 39.71 -28.75
CA ILE A 56 -5.78 38.63 -28.47
C ILE A 56 -5.07 37.31 -28.16
N ILE A 57 -4.10 36.87 -28.96
CA ILE A 57 -3.47 35.56 -28.73
C ILE A 57 -2.39 35.65 -27.64
N VAL A 58 -1.39 36.52 -27.78
CA VAL A 58 -0.23 36.52 -26.86
C VAL A 58 -0.61 36.94 -25.43
N LEU A 59 -1.36 38.03 -25.24
CA LEU A 59 -1.72 38.45 -23.86
C LEU A 59 -2.63 37.42 -23.18
N ASN A 60 -3.61 36.85 -23.88
CA ASN A 60 -4.47 35.82 -23.29
C ASN A 60 -3.72 34.50 -23.06
N LEU A 61 -2.71 34.18 -23.87
CA LEU A 61 -1.83 33.04 -23.59
C LEU A 61 -1.04 33.26 -22.30
N ILE A 62 -0.46 34.45 -22.09
CA ILE A 62 0.26 34.78 -20.85
C ILE A 62 -0.67 34.67 -19.64
N PHE A 63 -1.87 35.26 -19.71
CA PHE A 63 -2.86 35.10 -18.65
C PHE A 63 -3.29 33.63 -18.46
N GLY A 64 -3.42 32.87 -19.55
CA GLY A 64 -3.71 31.45 -19.52
C GLY A 64 -2.67 30.66 -18.72
N VAL A 65 -1.38 30.87 -18.99
CA VAL A 65 -0.28 30.23 -18.25
C VAL A 65 -0.30 30.64 -16.77
N ILE A 66 -0.55 31.91 -16.46
CA ILE A 66 -0.65 32.37 -15.06
C ILE A 66 -1.81 31.66 -14.35
N ILE A 67 -2.98 31.57 -14.97
CA ILE A 67 -4.16 30.90 -14.39
C ILE A 67 -3.87 29.41 -14.18
N ASP A 68 -3.27 28.75 -15.17
CA ASP A 68 -2.90 27.34 -15.13
C ASP A 68 -1.94 27.05 -13.96
N THR A 69 -0.86 27.83 -13.84
CA THR A 69 0.10 27.68 -12.72
C THR A 69 -0.56 27.90 -11.36
N PHE A 70 -1.50 28.83 -11.22
CA PHE A 70 -2.25 29.01 -9.97
C PHE A 70 -3.19 27.82 -9.67
N ALA A 71 -3.80 27.24 -10.70
CA ALA A 71 -4.63 26.04 -10.57
C ALA A 71 -3.80 24.83 -10.12
N ASP A 72 -2.59 24.68 -10.67
CA ASP A 72 -1.64 23.65 -10.27
C ASP A 72 -1.21 23.81 -8.81
N LEU A 73 -0.76 25.01 -8.42
CA LEU A 73 -0.35 25.29 -7.03
C LEU A 73 -1.49 25.01 -6.04
N ARG A 74 -2.73 25.32 -6.41
CA ARG A 74 -3.91 25.01 -5.60
C ARG A 74 -4.12 23.50 -5.48
N SER A 75 -4.02 22.77 -6.59
CA SER A 75 -4.22 21.33 -6.63
C SER A 75 -3.14 20.60 -5.83
N GLU A 76 -1.88 21.03 -5.93
CA GLU A 76 -0.78 20.51 -5.11
C GLU A 76 -1.00 20.75 -3.62
N LYS A 77 -1.43 21.96 -3.24
CA LYS A 77 -1.74 22.28 -1.85
C LYS A 77 -2.86 21.39 -1.32
N GLN A 78 -3.95 21.24 -2.07
CA GLN A 78 -5.08 20.40 -1.68
C GLN A 78 -4.65 18.94 -1.52
N LYS A 79 -3.86 18.40 -2.46
CA LYS A 79 -3.33 17.04 -2.38
C LYS A 79 -2.44 16.83 -1.14
N LYS A 80 -1.58 17.79 -0.82
CA LYS A 80 -0.74 17.73 0.39
C LYS A 80 -1.58 17.75 1.67
N GLU A 81 -2.59 18.61 1.74
CA GLU A 81 -3.51 18.66 2.89
C GLU A 81 -4.36 17.41 3.04
N GLU A 82 -4.76 16.79 1.93
CA GLU A 82 -5.48 15.51 1.93
C GLU A 82 -4.60 14.40 2.49
N ILE A 83 -3.38 14.20 1.95
CA ILE A 83 -2.43 13.19 2.43
C ILE A 83 -2.16 13.37 3.94
N LEU A 84 -2.01 14.61 4.42
CA LEU A 84 -1.79 14.88 5.84
C LEU A 84 -2.97 14.44 6.73
N LYS A 85 -4.21 14.48 6.20
CA LYS A 85 -5.43 14.12 6.94
C LYS A 85 -5.80 12.64 6.83
N THR A 86 -5.40 11.99 5.73
CA THR A 86 -5.81 10.62 5.40
C THR A 86 -4.67 9.62 5.53
N THR A 87 -3.41 10.03 5.66
CA THR A 87 -2.27 9.13 5.77
C THR A 87 -1.51 9.38 7.07
N CYS A 88 -1.19 8.32 7.80
CA CYS A 88 -0.41 8.43 9.03
C CYS A 88 1.05 8.85 8.72
N PHE A 89 1.53 9.91 9.38
CA PHE A 89 2.87 10.48 9.16
C PHE A 89 4.02 9.50 9.42
N ILE A 90 3.84 8.57 10.37
CA ILE A 90 4.89 7.65 10.80
C ILE A 90 4.95 6.39 9.93
N CYS A 91 3.82 5.68 9.80
CA CYS A 91 3.79 4.38 9.13
C CYS A 91 3.34 4.43 7.67
N GLY A 92 2.76 5.54 7.20
CA GLY A 92 2.27 5.66 5.83
C GLY A 92 0.96 4.93 5.53
N LEU A 93 0.27 4.38 6.54
CA LEU A 93 -1.03 3.75 6.34
C LEU A 93 -2.12 4.79 6.11
N GLU A 94 -3.00 4.48 5.16
CA GLU A 94 -4.20 5.26 4.87
C GLU A 94 -5.28 5.03 5.94
N ARG A 95 -6.11 6.04 6.13
CA ARG A 95 -7.22 6.10 7.10
C ARG A 95 -8.22 4.98 6.90
N ASP A 96 -8.46 4.59 5.66
CA ASP A 96 -9.37 3.50 5.27
C ASP A 96 -9.01 2.15 5.93
N LYS A 97 -7.73 1.91 6.25
CA LYS A 97 -7.28 0.67 6.91
C LYS A 97 -7.75 0.52 8.35
N PHE A 98 -8.17 1.62 8.95
CA PHE A 98 -8.67 1.67 10.32
C PHE A 98 -10.21 1.69 10.38
N ASP A 99 -10.89 1.74 9.24
CA ASP A 99 -12.34 1.65 9.18
C ASP A 99 -12.80 0.25 9.65
N ASN A 100 -13.82 0.21 10.50
CA ASN A 100 -14.35 -1.02 11.12
C ASN A 100 -13.32 -1.81 11.94
N LYS A 101 -12.23 -1.17 12.39
CA LYS A 101 -11.27 -1.74 13.35
C LYS A 101 -11.56 -1.22 14.75
N THR A 102 -10.98 -1.90 15.76
CA THR A 102 -11.15 -1.54 17.17
C THR A 102 -10.49 -0.20 17.51
N VAL A 103 -9.42 0.16 16.80
CA VAL A 103 -8.68 1.42 16.95
C VAL A 103 -9.01 2.32 15.75
N SER A 104 -9.51 3.52 16.03
CA SER A 104 -9.77 4.53 15.00
C SER A 104 -8.47 5.17 14.51
N PHE A 105 -8.51 5.78 13.32
CA PHE A 105 -7.36 6.51 12.78
C PHE A 105 -6.92 7.66 13.71
N GLU A 106 -7.86 8.37 14.32
CA GLU A 106 -7.60 9.45 15.29
C GLU A 106 -6.84 8.96 16.51
N GLU A 107 -7.24 7.80 17.06
CA GLU A 107 -6.54 7.20 18.20
C GLU A 107 -5.15 6.75 17.76
N HIS A 108 -5.05 6.07 16.60
CA HIS A 108 -3.78 5.64 16.02
C HIS A 108 -2.76 6.78 15.90
N ILE A 109 -3.11 7.94 15.34
CA ILE A 109 -2.15 9.06 15.19
C ILE A 109 -1.87 9.80 16.50
N LYS A 110 -2.76 9.69 17.50
CA LYS A 110 -2.64 10.44 18.76
C LYS A 110 -1.89 9.67 19.83
N SER A 111 -2.10 8.36 19.93
CA SER A 111 -1.53 7.50 20.97
C SER A 111 -0.46 6.55 20.44
N GLU A 112 -0.74 5.80 19.36
CA GLU A 112 0.22 4.82 18.81
C GLU A 112 1.37 5.51 18.04
N HIS A 113 1.03 6.35 17.06
CA HIS A 113 1.94 6.95 16.09
C HIS A 113 1.98 8.48 16.18
N ASN A 114 2.08 9.00 17.41
CA ASN A 114 2.26 10.43 17.64
C ASN A 114 3.67 10.89 17.27
N MET A 115 3.78 11.78 16.27
CA MET A 115 5.09 12.26 15.78
C MET A 115 5.98 12.89 16.86
N TRP A 116 5.39 13.53 17.86
CA TRP A 116 6.14 14.18 18.93
C TRP A 116 6.75 13.18 19.89
N HIS A 117 6.09 12.05 20.14
CA HIS A 117 6.63 10.99 20.99
C HIS A 117 7.91 10.40 20.39
N TYR A 118 7.98 10.25 19.05
CA TYR A 118 9.21 9.83 18.37
C TYR A 118 10.33 10.86 18.56
N LEU A 119 10.03 12.16 18.43
CA LEU A 119 11.03 13.21 18.66
C LEU A 119 11.54 13.21 20.10
N TYR A 120 10.63 13.09 21.08
CA TYR A 120 11.00 13.01 22.50
C TYR A 120 11.89 11.80 22.78
N PHE A 121 11.57 10.64 22.20
CA PHE A 121 12.39 9.45 22.34
C PHE A 121 13.78 9.61 21.75
N ILE A 122 13.91 10.24 20.57
CA ILE A 122 15.22 10.54 19.97
C ILE A 122 16.04 11.46 20.88
N VAL A 123 15.42 12.50 21.47
CA VAL A 123 16.10 13.40 22.41
C VAL A 123 16.52 12.65 23.68
N LEU A 124 15.66 11.78 24.22
CA LEU A 124 15.98 10.93 25.37
C LEU A 124 17.22 10.08 25.10
N VAL A 125 17.24 9.35 23.99
CA VAL A 125 18.39 8.50 23.59
C VAL A 125 19.66 9.32 23.33
N ARG A 126 19.56 10.63 23.03
CA ARG A 126 20.75 11.48 22.84
C ARG A 126 21.37 11.97 24.15
N VAL A 127 20.56 12.09 25.21
CA VAL A 127 20.96 12.74 26.48
C VAL A 127 21.19 11.72 27.59
N LYS A 128 20.48 10.60 27.56
CA LYS A 128 20.58 9.54 28.56
C LYS A 128 21.96 8.88 28.51
N ASP A 129 22.47 8.44 29.66
CA ASP A 129 23.74 7.72 29.73
C ASP A 129 23.65 6.39 28.97
N PRO A 130 24.60 6.09 28.04
CA PRO A 130 24.59 4.84 27.29
C PRO A 130 24.59 3.56 28.16
N THR A 131 25.11 3.63 29.38
CA THR A 131 25.13 2.51 30.33
C THR A 131 23.75 2.21 30.93
N GLU A 132 22.82 3.16 30.85
CA GLU A 132 21.45 3.03 31.36
C GLU A 132 20.44 2.70 30.24
N TYR A 133 20.90 2.49 29.01
CA TYR A 133 20.03 2.12 27.92
C TYR A 133 19.37 0.77 28.17
N THR A 134 18.07 0.72 27.90
CA THR A 134 17.36 -0.53 27.71
C THR A 134 17.79 -1.18 26.38
N GLY A 135 17.43 -2.45 26.17
CA GLY A 135 17.71 -3.15 24.91
C GLY A 135 17.20 -2.39 23.67
N PRO A 136 15.91 -1.98 23.61
CA PRO A 136 15.38 -1.20 22.50
C PRO A 136 16.05 0.16 22.31
N GLU A 137 16.36 0.87 23.40
CA GLU A 137 17.08 2.15 23.33
C GLU A 137 18.48 1.97 22.71
N SER A 138 19.21 0.92 23.10
CA SER A 138 20.52 0.60 22.53
C SER A 138 20.45 0.30 21.04
N TYR A 139 19.45 -0.48 20.63
CA TYR A 139 19.19 -0.79 19.22
C TYR A 139 18.89 0.48 18.41
N VAL A 140 17.99 1.35 18.91
CA VAL A 140 17.66 2.61 18.22
C VAL A 140 18.85 3.57 18.21
N ALA A 141 19.64 3.64 19.29
CA ALA A 141 20.86 4.43 19.33
C ALA A 141 21.85 4.02 18.23
N GLN A 142 22.07 2.72 18.06
CA GLN A 142 22.91 2.18 16.98
C GLN A 142 22.34 2.54 15.60
N MET A 143 21.04 2.34 15.37
CA MET A 143 20.39 2.69 14.11
C MET A 143 20.52 4.18 13.76
N ILE A 144 20.42 5.07 14.76
CA ILE A 144 20.62 6.52 14.57
C ILE A 144 22.07 6.83 14.16
N VAL A 145 23.06 6.18 14.80
CA VAL A 145 24.49 6.35 14.47
C VAL A 145 24.78 5.87 13.04
N GLU A 146 24.20 4.73 12.65
CA GLU A 146 24.31 4.14 11.32
C GLU A 146 23.47 4.89 10.26
N LYS A 147 22.66 5.87 10.67
CA LYS A 147 21.69 6.59 9.82
C LYS A 147 20.69 5.64 9.14
N ASN A 148 20.38 4.51 9.78
CA ASN A 148 19.40 3.55 9.32
C ASN A 148 18.01 3.90 9.88
N LEU A 149 17.01 4.04 8.99
CA LEU A 149 15.63 4.40 9.32
C LEU A 149 14.68 3.19 9.32
N GLU A 150 15.19 1.96 9.35
CA GLU A 150 14.39 0.74 9.37
C GLU A 150 13.68 0.48 10.70
N TRP A 151 14.13 1.12 11.79
CA TRP A 151 13.49 1.01 13.09
C TRP A 151 12.11 1.72 13.16
N PHE A 152 11.81 2.65 12.23
CA PHE A 152 10.47 3.20 12.07
C PHE A 152 9.53 2.17 11.42
N PRO A 153 8.27 2.07 11.88
CA PRO A 153 7.31 1.18 11.24
C PRO A 153 7.00 1.66 9.82
N ARG A 154 6.89 0.74 8.87
CA ARG A 154 6.48 1.04 7.48
C ARG A 154 5.32 0.14 7.11
N MET A 155 4.21 0.73 6.67
CA MET A 155 2.99 0.05 6.22
C MET A 155 2.46 -0.99 7.24
N ARG A 156 2.68 -0.75 8.54
CA ARG A 156 2.25 -1.64 9.63
C ARG A 156 1.89 -0.86 10.88
N ALA A 157 0.98 -1.40 11.68
CA ALA A 157 0.56 -0.88 12.98
C ALA A 157 0.10 -2.04 13.86
N MET A 158 0.36 -1.98 15.18
CA MET A 158 0.01 -3.04 16.13
C MET A 158 -1.51 -3.32 16.15
N SER A 159 -2.31 -2.26 16.07
CA SER A 159 -3.78 -2.31 16.01
C SER A 159 -4.34 -3.09 14.83
N LEU A 160 -3.56 -3.30 13.75
CA LEU A 160 -3.98 -4.02 12.54
C LEU A 160 -3.50 -5.47 12.48
N VAL A 161 -2.67 -5.92 13.43
CA VAL A 161 -2.11 -7.29 13.45
C VAL A 161 -3.15 -8.34 13.84
N SER A 162 -4.31 -7.92 14.35
CA SER A 162 -5.40 -8.76 14.89
C SER A 162 -6.17 -9.63 13.89
N ASN A 163 -5.67 -9.84 12.67
CA ASN A 163 -6.23 -10.81 11.72
C ASN A 163 -5.50 -12.17 11.72
N GLU A 164 -4.53 -12.39 12.60
CA GLU A 164 -3.96 -13.73 12.86
C GLU A 164 -4.99 -14.69 13.49
N GLY A 165 -6.02 -14.15 14.17
CA GLY A 165 -7.10 -14.95 14.77
C GLY A 165 -7.88 -15.78 13.75
N ASP A 166 -8.08 -15.28 12.52
CA ASP A 166 -8.74 -16.05 11.45
C ASP A 166 -7.90 -17.26 11.02
N ASN A 167 -6.57 -17.12 11.07
CA ASN A 167 -5.64 -18.20 10.72
C ASN A 167 -5.57 -19.21 11.87
N GLU A 168 -5.50 -18.74 13.12
CA GLU A 168 -5.58 -19.60 14.32
C GLU A 168 -6.90 -20.37 14.39
N GLN A 169 -8.03 -19.76 14.04
CA GLN A 169 -9.32 -20.45 14.01
C GLN A 169 -9.39 -21.53 12.93
N ASN A 170 -8.81 -21.28 11.77
CA ASN A 170 -8.68 -22.28 10.71
C ASN A 170 -7.75 -23.43 11.12
N GLU A 171 -6.65 -23.14 11.83
CA GLU A 171 -5.76 -24.17 12.37
C GLU A 171 -6.42 -25.01 13.46
N ILE A 172 -7.18 -24.39 14.38
CA ILE A 172 -7.94 -25.11 15.41
C ILE A 172 -8.97 -26.04 14.76
N ARG A 173 -9.69 -25.59 13.74
CA ARG A 173 -10.65 -26.43 13.01
C ARG A 173 -9.95 -27.62 12.34
N ASN A 174 -8.83 -27.38 11.66
CA ASN A 174 -8.04 -28.45 11.03
C ASN A 174 -7.49 -29.47 12.05
N LEU A 175 -7.08 -29.01 13.24
CA LEU A 175 -6.64 -29.89 14.32
C LEU A 175 -7.79 -30.73 14.87
N GLN A 176 -8.99 -30.16 14.96
CA GLN A 176 -10.20 -30.85 15.41
C GLN A 176 -10.61 -31.97 14.43
N ASP A 177 -10.56 -31.72 13.13
CA ASP A 177 -10.83 -32.72 12.08
C ASP A 177 -9.82 -33.88 12.11
N ARG A 178 -8.53 -33.57 12.35
CA ARG A 178 -7.47 -34.58 12.50
C ARG A 178 -7.66 -35.43 13.75
N LEU A 179 -8.08 -34.82 14.86
CA LEU A 179 -8.36 -35.53 16.10
C LEU A 179 -9.53 -36.51 15.94
N GLU A 180 -10.61 -36.08 15.28
CA GLU A 180 -11.78 -36.94 15.01
C GLU A 180 -11.42 -38.12 14.10
N SER A 181 -10.64 -37.88 13.05
CA SER A 181 -10.11 -38.93 12.17
C SER A 181 -9.21 -39.92 12.92
N THR A 182 -8.40 -39.42 13.86
CA THR A 182 -7.54 -40.28 14.69
C THR A 182 -8.38 -41.11 15.67
N MET A 183 -9.41 -40.51 16.28
CA MET A 183 -10.33 -41.21 17.20
C MET A 183 -11.10 -42.32 16.48
N THR A 184 -11.58 -42.08 15.26
CA THR A 184 -12.27 -43.11 14.47
C THR A 184 -11.34 -44.26 14.13
N LEU A 185 -10.10 -43.98 13.72
CA LEU A 185 -9.10 -45.01 13.45
C LEU A 185 -8.76 -45.83 14.70
N VAL A 186 -8.58 -45.19 15.86
CA VAL A 186 -8.34 -45.89 17.14
C VAL A 186 -9.53 -46.78 17.50
N LYS A 187 -10.76 -46.31 17.31
CA LYS A 187 -11.97 -47.11 17.56
C LYS A 187 -12.05 -48.32 16.64
N GLN A 188 -11.74 -48.15 15.37
CA GLN A 188 -11.74 -49.23 14.38
C GLN A 188 -10.66 -50.27 14.69
N LEU A 189 -9.43 -49.83 15.01
CA LEU A 189 -8.34 -50.72 15.39
C LEU A 189 -8.66 -51.50 16.66
N SER A 190 -9.25 -50.84 17.67
CA SER A 190 -9.70 -51.50 18.91
C SER A 190 -10.75 -52.59 18.61
N GLY A 191 -11.70 -52.32 17.71
CA GLY A 191 -12.67 -53.31 17.25
C GLY A 191 -12.02 -54.51 16.56
N GLN A 192 -11.10 -54.27 15.63
CA GLN A 192 -10.34 -55.33 14.95
C GLN A 192 -9.53 -56.18 15.92
N LEU A 193 -8.93 -55.55 16.95
CA LEU A 193 -8.16 -56.25 17.98
C LEU A 193 -9.06 -57.15 18.85
N ALA A 194 -10.27 -56.70 19.16
CA ALA A 194 -11.26 -57.49 19.90
C ALA A 194 -11.73 -58.71 19.08
N GLU A 195 -12.04 -58.50 17.80
CA GLU A 195 -12.46 -59.57 16.89
C GLU A 195 -11.34 -60.60 16.66
N LEU A 196 -10.10 -60.13 16.43
CA LEU A 196 -8.94 -61.01 16.30
C LEU A 196 -8.71 -61.84 17.57
N LYS A 197 -8.87 -61.25 18.75
CA LYS A 197 -8.79 -61.96 20.03
C LYS A 197 -9.86 -63.04 20.12
N GLU A 198 -11.09 -62.75 19.71
CA GLU A 198 -12.19 -63.72 19.70
C GLU A 198 -11.88 -64.89 18.74
N GLN A 199 -11.52 -64.60 17.49
CA GLN A 199 -11.12 -65.60 16.49
C GLN A 199 -9.96 -66.50 16.97
N MET A 200 -8.94 -65.91 17.62
CA MET A 200 -7.83 -66.66 18.20
C MET A 200 -8.28 -67.58 19.34
N THR A 201 -9.21 -67.14 20.18
CA THR A 201 -9.76 -68.00 21.25
C THR A 201 -10.65 -69.11 20.70
N GLU A 202 -11.41 -68.86 19.64
CA GLU A 202 -12.21 -69.87 18.95
C GLU A 202 -11.33 -70.90 18.22
N GLN A 203 -10.30 -70.46 17.49
CA GLN A 203 -9.31 -71.36 16.89
C GLN A 203 -8.64 -72.25 17.94
N ARG A 204 -8.30 -71.70 19.11
CA ARG A 204 -7.72 -72.47 20.22
C ARG A 204 -8.70 -73.52 20.74
N LYS A 205 -9.99 -73.17 20.92
CA LYS A 205 -11.05 -74.12 21.30
C LYS A 205 -11.25 -75.22 20.24
N ASN A 206 -11.25 -74.87 18.96
CA ASN A 206 -11.37 -75.85 17.86
C ASN A 206 -10.16 -76.79 17.78
N LYS A 207 -8.93 -76.29 17.94
CA LYS A 207 -7.73 -77.14 18.04
C LYS A 207 -7.79 -78.10 19.23
N GLN A 208 -8.29 -77.65 20.39
CA GLN A 208 -8.51 -78.54 21.54
C GLN A 208 -9.56 -79.62 21.26
N ARG A 209 -10.64 -79.30 20.53
CA ARG A 209 -11.65 -80.28 20.11
C ARG A 209 -11.10 -81.30 19.12
N LEU A 210 -10.31 -80.88 18.12
CA LEU A 210 -9.63 -81.81 17.20
C LEU A 210 -8.62 -82.70 17.91
N GLY A 211 -7.90 -82.17 18.91
CA GLY A 211 -6.99 -82.96 19.75
C GLY A 211 -7.69 -84.07 20.54
N PHE A 212 -8.98 -83.90 20.86
CA PHE A 212 -9.79 -84.91 21.57
C PHE A 212 -10.31 -86.03 20.64
N LEU A 213 -10.43 -85.75 19.33
CA LEU A 213 -10.87 -86.72 18.31
C LEU A 213 -9.72 -87.53 17.70
N GLY A 214 -8.46 -87.13 17.95
CA GLY A 214 -7.26 -87.83 17.47
C GLY A 214 -6.63 -88.83 18.44
N SER A 215 -7.19 -89.01 19.64
CA SER A 215 -6.58 -89.80 20.72
C SER A 215 -7.25 -91.16 21.00
N ASN A 216 -8.02 -91.72 20.07
CA ASN A 216 -8.49 -93.11 20.14
C ASN A 216 -8.50 -93.76 18.75
N ALA A 217 -7.33 -94.19 18.28
CA ALA A 217 -7.21 -95.25 17.28
C ALA A 217 -6.57 -96.47 17.97
N PRO A 218 -7.27 -97.61 18.08
CA PRO A 218 -6.75 -98.78 18.78
C PRO A 218 -5.68 -99.50 17.95
N HIS A 219 -4.57 -99.80 18.62
CA HIS A 219 -3.51 -100.68 18.18
C HIS A 219 -4.02 -102.14 18.15
N VAL A 220 -4.40 -102.64 16.97
CA VAL A 220 -4.66 -104.07 16.76
C VAL A 220 -3.39 -104.72 16.22
N ASN A 221 -2.69 -105.44 17.11
CA ASN A 221 -1.63 -106.37 16.76
C ASN A 221 -2.25 -107.59 16.05
N HIS A 222 -1.92 -107.81 14.78
CA HIS A 222 -2.02 -109.13 14.17
C HIS A 222 -0.66 -109.81 14.24
N HIS A 223 -0.56 -110.84 15.08
CA HIS A 223 0.63 -111.66 15.25
C HIS A 223 0.68 -112.75 14.17
N SER A 224 1.82 -112.79 13.48
CA SER A 224 2.58 -113.94 12.93
C SER A 224 1.97 -114.92 11.90
N SER A 225 2.52 -114.83 10.68
CA SER A 225 3.23 -115.87 9.88
C SER A 225 2.50 -117.16 9.46
N PRO A 226 3.15 -118.05 8.67
CA PRO A 226 3.71 -117.93 7.32
C PRO A 226 3.00 -118.90 6.33
N HIS A 227 3.02 -118.63 5.03
CA HIS A 227 3.12 -119.61 3.92
C HIS A 227 3.08 -118.89 2.57
#